data_AF-A0AAV5FYP9-F1
#
_entry.id   AF-A0AAV5FYP9-F1
#
_cell.length_a   1.000
_cell.length_b   1.000
_cell.length_c   1.000
_cell.angle_alpha   90.00
_cell.angle_beta   90.00
_cell.angle_gamma   90.00
#
_symmetry.space_group_name_H-M   'P 1'
#
loop_
_entity.id
_entity.type
_entity.pdbx_description
1 polymer ?
#
loop_
_entity_poly.entity_id
_entity_poly.type
_entity_poly.pdbx_seq_one_letter_code
_entity_poly.pdbx_strand_id
1 'polypeptide(L)'
;MIIPNNQTGQSFLSYISAKILDNIQVSMQNVHIVYMDSPNDQGSFIFGLEFSSLSIQTDTQKQSFAMSLMARSRQDEVNKIIEISNVGVYCHQLEEQDLCHVGALTDTQSSFSLGNGYSRDDYLVNPFCVTVSVLANKAAKVDGAPQYDMNVELTALALSVDEIQLQQILNLCDYFTICALRTKYGRYRPSQSSLSKRRRGWQKMWWQYAQRSVLADVRKRLRKTSWYFL
;
A
#
# COMPACT_ATOMS: atom_id res chain seq x y z
N MET A 1 11.51 9.60 -45.38
CA MET A 1 10.83 8.37 -44.89
C MET A 1 9.98 8.79 -43.70
N ILE A 2 8.69 9.02 -43.93
CA ILE A 2 7.74 9.45 -42.89
C ILE A 2 7.33 8.18 -42.15
N ILE A 3 7.69 8.07 -40.88
CA ILE A 3 7.19 7.01 -40.00
C ILE A 3 5.68 7.26 -39.86
N PRO A 4 4.79 6.32 -40.26
CA PRO A 4 3.37 6.52 -40.09
C PRO A 4 3.06 6.54 -38.59
N ASN A 5 2.42 7.62 -38.15
CA ASN A 5 2.02 7.81 -36.76
C ASN A 5 0.96 6.75 -36.42
N ASN A 6 1.34 5.73 -35.65
CA ASN A 6 0.51 4.59 -35.26
C ASN A 6 -0.53 4.94 -34.16
N GLN A 7 -1.26 6.04 -34.35
CA GLN A 7 -2.27 6.50 -33.39
C GLN A 7 -3.46 5.53 -33.30
N THR A 8 -3.78 4.85 -34.41
CA THR A 8 -4.86 3.84 -34.48
C THR A 8 -4.50 2.51 -33.82
N GLY A 9 -3.25 2.05 -33.89
CA GLY A 9 -2.81 0.87 -33.13
C GLY A 9 -2.77 1.12 -31.63
N GLN A 10 -2.37 2.33 -31.22
CA GLN A 10 -2.40 2.74 -29.80
C GLN A 10 -3.82 2.85 -29.25
N SER A 11 -4.79 3.36 -30.04
CA SER A 11 -6.19 3.44 -29.60
C SER A 11 -6.86 2.06 -29.48
N PHE A 12 -6.55 1.14 -30.39
CA PHE A 12 -7.07 -0.22 -30.35
C PHE A 12 -6.52 -1.02 -29.17
N LEU A 13 -5.20 -0.96 -28.93
CA LEU A 13 -4.60 -1.61 -27.76
C LEU A 13 -5.14 -1.03 -26.45
N SER A 14 -5.30 0.30 -26.37
CA SER A 14 -5.91 0.96 -25.21
C SER A 14 -7.34 0.46 -24.95
N TYR A 15 -8.16 0.34 -26.00
CA TYR A 15 -9.52 -0.18 -25.90
C TYR A 15 -9.53 -1.63 -25.39
N ILE A 16 -8.68 -2.50 -25.95
CA ILE A 16 -8.57 -3.90 -25.49
C ILE A 16 -8.12 -3.95 -24.03
N SER A 17 -7.07 -3.21 -23.66
CA SER A 17 -6.57 -3.16 -22.28
C SER A 17 -7.66 -2.68 -21.32
N ALA A 18 -8.42 -1.65 -21.67
CA ALA A 18 -9.55 -1.18 -20.87
C ALA A 18 -10.62 -2.27 -20.70
N LYS A 19 -11.00 -2.97 -21.78
CA LYS A 19 -11.98 -4.07 -21.71
C LYS A 19 -11.49 -5.26 -20.89
N ILE A 20 -10.19 -5.57 -20.93
CA ILE A 20 -9.58 -6.60 -20.08
C ILE A 20 -9.66 -6.16 -18.61
N LEU A 21 -9.21 -4.95 -18.28
CA LEU A 21 -9.24 -4.43 -16.90
C LEU A 21 -10.67 -4.31 -16.35
N ASP A 22 -11.64 -4.01 -17.20
CA ASP A 22 -13.05 -3.93 -16.81
C ASP A 22 -13.60 -5.28 -16.36
N ASN A 23 -13.13 -6.38 -16.94
CA ASN A 23 -13.66 -7.72 -16.67
C ASN A 23 -12.66 -8.65 -15.98
N ILE A 24 -11.49 -8.13 -15.59
CA ILE A 24 -10.49 -8.94 -14.90
C ILE A 24 -11.04 -9.45 -13.58
N GLN A 25 -10.86 -10.74 -13.36
CA GLN A 25 -11.09 -11.40 -12.08
C GLN A 25 -9.74 -11.80 -11.51
N VAL A 26 -9.51 -11.46 -10.25
CA VAL A 26 -8.26 -11.76 -9.54
C VAL A 26 -8.62 -12.53 -8.27
N SER A 27 -7.99 -13.68 -8.08
CA SER A 27 -8.11 -14.46 -6.85
C SER A 27 -6.71 -14.74 -6.32
N MET A 28 -6.48 -14.38 -5.07
CA MET A 28 -5.27 -14.72 -4.32
C MET A 28 -5.72 -15.47 -3.08
N GLN A 29 -4.95 -16.46 -2.67
CA GLN A 29 -5.19 -17.19 -1.45
C GLN A 29 -3.93 -17.13 -0.61
N ASN A 30 -4.11 -17.30 0.69
CA ASN A 30 -2.99 -17.71 1.53
C ASN A 30 -1.84 -16.69 1.51
N VAL A 31 -2.19 -15.41 1.62
CA VAL A 31 -1.22 -14.31 1.51
C VAL A 31 -0.77 -13.90 2.90
N HIS A 32 0.54 -13.79 3.06
CA HIS A 32 1.18 -13.34 4.28
C HIS A 32 2.31 -12.37 3.92
N ILE A 33 2.19 -11.14 4.40
CA ILE A 33 3.15 -10.07 4.19
C ILE A 33 3.76 -9.73 5.54
N VAL A 34 5.07 -9.90 5.64
CA VAL A 34 5.81 -9.70 6.88
C VAL A 34 6.80 -8.56 6.70
N TYR A 35 6.69 -7.55 7.57
CA TYR A 35 7.72 -6.56 7.77
C TYR A 35 8.52 -6.93 9.02
N MET A 36 9.84 -7.02 8.86
CA MET A 36 10.76 -7.27 9.95
C MET A 36 11.73 -6.11 10.06
N ASP A 37 11.92 -5.61 11.28
CA ASP A 37 12.95 -4.64 11.61
C ASP A 37 13.82 -5.19 12.73
N SER A 38 15.13 -5.10 12.56
CA SER A 38 16.14 -5.56 13.51
C SER A 38 17.09 -4.41 13.86
N PRO A 39 16.63 -3.44 14.67
CA PRO A 39 17.51 -2.39 15.16
C PRO A 39 18.58 -3.03 16.07
N ASN A 40 19.86 -2.74 15.79
CA ASN A 40 21.03 -3.35 16.42
C ASN A 40 21.02 -3.45 17.96
N ASP A 41 20.19 -2.68 18.69
CA ASP A 41 20.25 -2.56 20.15
C ASP A 41 18.87 -2.62 20.88
N GLN A 42 17.72 -2.80 20.19
CA GLN A 42 16.38 -2.67 20.83
C GLN A 42 15.44 -3.87 20.64
N GLY A 43 15.96 -5.00 20.17
CA GLY A 43 15.16 -6.18 19.85
C GLY A 43 14.50 -6.05 18.48
N SER A 44 14.38 -7.19 17.79
CA SER A 44 13.72 -7.21 16.47
C SER A 44 12.22 -7.30 16.68
N PHE A 45 11.44 -6.70 15.80
CA PHE A 45 9.99 -6.81 15.83
C PHE A 45 9.44 -7.17 14.46
N ILE A 46 8.28 -7.82 14.48
CA ILE A 46 7.58 -8.25 13.29
C ILE A 46 6.22 -7.56 13.23
N PHE A 47 5.87 -7.04 12.06
CA PHE A 47 4.52 -6.66 11.69
C PHE A 47 4.06 -7.59 10.57
N GLY A 48 2.97 -8.32 10.81
CA GLY A 48 2.38 -9.23 9.84
C GLY A 48 1.01 -8.75 9.39
N LEU A 49 0.77 -8.86 8.09
CA LEU A 49 -0.57 -8.78 7.49
C LEU A 49 -0.83 -10.12 6.80
N GLU A 50 -1.94 -10.75 7.14
CA GLU A 50 -2.35 -12.00 6.51
C GLU A 50 -3.82 -11.96 6.11
N PHE A 51 -4.16 -12.74 5.09
CA PHE A 51 -5.55 -13.03 4.74
C PHE A 51 -5.64 -14.38 4.03
N SER A 52 -6.73 -15.11 4.29
CA SER A 52 -6.93 -16.44 3.69
C SER A 52 -7.29 -16.37 2.22
N SER A 53 -8.04 -15.33 1.82
CA SER A 53 -8.42 -15.13 0.42
C SER A 53 -8.69 -13.68 0.09
N LEU A 54 -8.33 -13.26 -1.11
CA LEU A 54 -8.73 -12.02 -1.78
C LEU A 54 -9.36 -12.40 -3.11
N SER A 55 -10.59 -11.96 -3.35
CA SER A 55 -11.28 -12.07 -4.63
C SER A 55 -11.64 -10.69 -5.13
N ILE A 56 -11.32 -10.37 -6.38
CA ILE A 56 -11.74 -9.14 -7.05
C ILE A 56 -12.47 -9.58 -8.31
N GLN A 57 -13.72 -9.19 -8.45
CA GLN A 57 -14.54 -9.54 -9.60
C GLN A 57 -15.43 -8.40 -10.03
N THR A 58 -15.76 -8.34 -11.31
CA THR A 58 -16.75 -7.41 -11.83
C THR A 58 -18.13 -8.06 -11.72
N ASP A 59 -19.04 -7.40 -11.01
CA ASP A 59 -20.42 -7.85 -10.84
C ASP A 59 -21.23 -7.47 -12.08
N THR A 60 -21.43 -8.46 -12.94
CA THR A 60 -22.19 -8.33 -14.19
C THR A 60 -23.70 -8.27 -13.95
N GLN A 61 -24.18 -8.66 -12.76
CA GLN A 61 -25.60 -8.73 -12.45
C GLN A 61 -26.19 -7.33 -12.23
N LYS A 62 -25.54 -6.48 -11.42
CA LYS A 62 -25.93 -5.05 -11.30
C LYS A 62 -25.74 -4.26 -12.59
N GLN A 63 -24.80 -4.68 -13.44
CA GLN A 63 -24.60 -4.10 -14.77
C GLN A 63 -25.80 -4.37 -15.71
N SER A 64 -26.47 -5.52 -15.55
CA SER A 64 -27.67 -5.88 -16.32
C SER A 64 -28.96 -5.23 -15.82
N PHE A 65 -29.12 -5.03 -14.51
CA PHE A 65 -30.31 -4.39 -13.92
C PHE A 65 -30.36 -2.88 -14.23
N ALA A 66 -29.21 -2.20 -14.26
CA ALA A 66 -29.11 -0.82 -14.73
C ALA A 66 -29.47 -0.68 -16.22
N MET A 67 -29.26 -1.74 -17.01
CA MET A 67 -29.56 -1.77 -18.44
C MET A 67 -31.05 -1.92 -18.75
N SER A 68 -31.84 -2.58 -17.89
CA SER A 68 -33.25 -2.87 -18.14
C SER A 68 -34.22 -1.76 -17.70
N LEU A 69 -33.83 -0.88 -16.77
CA LEU A 69 -34.74 0.14 -16.21
C LEU A 69 -34.52 1.57 -16.74
N MET A 70 -33.33 1.93 -17.24
CA MET A 70 -33.05 3.28 -17.75
C MET A 70 -32.08 3.27 -18.93
N ALA A 71 -32.60 2.91 -20.10
CA ALA A 71 -31.85 2.67 -21.34
C ALA A 71 -31.15 3.89 -21.99
N ARG A 72 -30.88 5.01 -21.29
CA ARG A 72 -30.31 6.21 -21.95
C ARG A 72 -29.19 6.99 -21.24
N SER A 73 -28.67 6.60 -20.07
CA SER A 73 -27.58 7.39 -19.43
C SER A 73 -26.50 6.64 -18.64
N ARG A 74 -26.66 5.35 -18.32
CA ARG A 74 -25.72 4.60 -17.45
C ARG A 74 -24.91 3.52 -18.16
N GLN A 75 -24.57 3.74 -19.42
CA GLN A 75 -23.92 2.73 -20.26
C GLN A 75 -22.43 2.50 -19.95
N ASP A 76 -21.87 3.25 -18.99
CA ASP A 76 -20.43 3.26 -18.66
C ASP A 76 -20.17 3.03 -17.15
N GLU A 77 -21.09 2.35 -16.47
CA GLU A 77 -20.95 2.00 -15.05
C GLU A 77 -20.29 0.63 -14.89
N VAL A 78 -19.23 0.55 -14.08
CA VAL A 78 -18.52 -0.69 -13.76
C VAL A 78 -18.63 -0.94 -12.26
N ASN A 79 -19.27 -2.03 -11.88
CA ASN A 79 -19.34 -2.47 -10.49
C ASN A 79 -18.30 -3.55 -10.22
N LYS A 80 -17.38 -3.31 -9.28
CA LYS A 80 -16.40 -4.28 -8.81
C LYS A 80 -16.69 -4.67 -7.37
N ILE A 81 -16.68 -5.96 -7.09
CA ILE A 81 -16.78 -6.52 -5.75
C ILE A 81 -15.40 -7.05 -5.37
N ILE A 82 -14.93 -6.66 -4.19
CA ILE A 82 -13.71 -7.11 -3.56
C ILE A 82 -14.11 -7.83 -2.28
N GLU A 83 -13.72 -9.09 -2.14
CA GLU A 83 -13.96 -9.89 -0.94
C GLU A 83 -12.62 -10.32 -0.36
N ILE A 84 -12.42 -10.04 0.93
CA ILE A 84 -11.23 -10.43 1.67
C ILE A 84 -11.69 -11.23 2.89
N SER A 85 -11.20 -12.45 3.03
CA SER A 85 -11.56 -13.32 4.14
C SER A 85 -10.42 -13.41 5.15
N ASN A 86 -10.79 -13.38 6.43
CA ASN A 86 -9.87 -13.53 7.57
C ASN A 86 -8.64 -12.61 7.47
N VAL A 87 -8.84 -11.33 7.14
CA VAL A 87 -7.75 -10.36 7.17
C VAL A 87 -7.39 -10.03 8.62
N GLY A 88 -6.16 -10.33 9.00
CA GLY A 88 -5.61 -10.09 10.32
C GLY A 88 -4.33 -9.26 10.24
N VAL A 89 -4.10 -8.45 11.28
CA VAL A 89 -2.85 -7.72 11.46
C VAL A 89 -2.31 -8.04 12.83
N TYR A 90 -1.06 -8.49 12.89
CA TYR A 90 -0.42 -8.88 14.13
C TYR A 90 0.94 -8.19 14.29
N CYS A 91 1.35 -8.06 15.55
CA CYS A 91 2.65 -7.51 15.90
C CYS A 91 3.18 -8.19 17.15
N HIS A 92 4.42 -8.67 17.08
CA HIS A 92 5.10 -9.25 18.23
C HIS A 92 6.60 -8.94 18.19
N GLN A 93 7.19 -8.96 19.37
CA GLN A 93 8.64 -8.89 19.53
C GLN A 93 9.25 -10.25 19.18
N LEU A 94 10.39 -10.23 18.49
CA LEU A 94 11.15 -11.43 18.18
C LEU A 94 12.20 -11.63 19.26
N GLU A 95 12.15 -12.75 19.96
CA GLU A 95 13.25 -13.17 20.85
C GLU A 95 14.40 -13.77 20.02
N GLU A 96 15.63 -13.71 20.54
CA GLU A 96 16.84 -14.13 19.80
C GLU A 96 16.80 -15.59 19.29
N GLN A 97 15.92 -16.44 19.85
CA GLN A 97 15.75 -17.84 19.44
C GLN A 97 14.95 -18.00 18.13
N ASP A 98 14.10 -17.05 17.75
CA ASP A 98 13.21 -17.16 16.58
C ASP A 98 13.89 -16.74 15.26
N LEU A 99 15.02 -16.03 15.33
CA LEU A 99 15.81 -15.62 14.16
C LEU A 99 16.35 -16.81 13.35
N CYS A 100 16.52 -17.96 13.99
CA CYS A 100 16.95 -19.21 13.34
C CYS A 100 15.87 -19.83 12.44
N HIS A 101 14.59 -19.52 12.65
CA HIS A 101 13.49 -20.11 11.88
C HIS A 101 13.10 -19.31 10.63
N VAL A 102 13.36 -17.99 10.61
CA VAL A 102 12.99 -17.14 9.48
C VAL A 102 13.87 -17.42 8.25
N GLY A 103 15.13 -17.80 8.46
CA GLY A 103 16.04 -18.27 7.41
C GLY A 103 15.67 -19.66 6.83
N ALA A 104 14.82 -20.43 7.53
CA ALA A 104 14.36 -21.74 7.10
C ALA A 104 13.02 -21.70 6.34
N LEU A 105 12.37 -20.54 6.22
CA LEU A 105 11.10 -20.36 5.49
C LEU A 105 11.24 -20.51 3.96
N THR A 106 12.45 -20.67 3.43
CA THR A 106 12.67 -20.91 2.00
C THR A 106 12.49 -22.38 1.59
N ASP A 107 12.55 -23.32 2.54
CA ASP A 107 12.45 -24.74 2.25
C ASP A 107 11.30 -25.38 3.03
N THR A 108 10.42 -26.07 2.29
CA THR A 108 9.28 -26.88 2.75
C THR A 108 8.07 -26.06 3.21
N GLN A 109 6.96 -26.03 2.46
CA GLN A 109 5.85 -27.02 2.52
C GLN A 109 5.35 -27.40 3.93
N SER A 110 5.82 -26.73 4.97
CA SER A 110 5.22 -26.76 6.29
C SER A 110 4.14 -25.69 6.36
N SER A 111 2.99 -26.09 5.83
CA SER A 111 1.71 -25.79 6.43
C SER A 111 1.33 -24.31 6.56
N PHE A 112 0.30 -23.93 5.80
CA PHE A 112 -0.64 -22.85 6.12
C PHE A 112 -1.34 -22.97 7.49
N SER A 113 -0.75 -23.72 8.41
CA SER A 113 -1.05 -23.77 9.84
C SER A 113 -0.27 -22.66 10.56
N LEU A 114 -0.32 -21.42 10.06
CA LEU A 114 0.02 -20.25 10.85
C LEU A 114 -1.11 -19.88 11.82
N GLY A 115 -2.13 -20.73 11.96
CA GLY A 115 -3.19 -20.60 12.97
C GLY A 115 -2.83 -21.15 14.35
N ASN A 116 -1.56 -21.51 14.64
CA ASN A 116 -1.23 -22.18 15.90
C ASN A 116 0.15 -21.82 16.52
N GLY A 117 0.84 -20.80 16.01
CA GLY A 117 2.12 -20.33 16.54
C GLY A 117 2.05 -18.98 17.26
N TYR A 118 1.10 -18.13 16.90
CA TYR A 118 0.88 -16.83 17.54
C TYR A 118 -0.27 -16.95 18.52
N SER A 119 -0.07 -16.41 19.73
CA SER A 119 -1.17 -16.32 20.68
C SER A 119 -2.19 -15.34 20.12
N ARG A 120 -3.48 -15.53 20.42
CA ARG A 120 -4.53 -14.57 20.00
C ARG A 120 -4.20 -13.13 20.43
N ASP A 121 -3.38 -13.01 21.47
CA ASP A 121 -2.90 -11.77 22.06
C ASP A 121 -1.90 -10.99 21.18
N ASP A 122 -1.30 -11.62 20.15
CA ASP A 122 -0.36 -10.97 19.22
C ASP A 122 -1.08 -10.17 18.11
N TYR A 123 -2.40 -10.37 17.94
CA TYR A 123 -3.18 -9.65 16.94
C TYR A 123 -3.53 -8.23 17.40
N LEU A 124 -3.01 -7.26 16.65
CA LEU A 124 -3.47 -5.86 16.71
C LEU A 124 -4.93 -5.77 16.23
N VAL A 125 -5.22 -6.48 15.14
CA VAL A 125 -6.55 -6.58 14.54
C VAL A 125 -6.86 -8.05 14.35
N ASN A 126 -7.82 -8.56 15.11
CA ASN A 126 -8.27 -9.93 15.00
C ASN A 126 -8.81 -10.20 13.58
N PRO A 127 -8.57 -11.39 13.02
CA PRO A 127 -9.05 -11.74 11.69
C PRO A 127 -10.54 -11.46 11.49
N PHE A 128 -10.87 -10.70 10.44
CA PHE A 128 -12.23 -10.35 10.06
C PHE A 128 -12.41 -10.47 8.54
N CYS A 129 -13.65 -10.54 8.06
CA CYS A 129 -13.95 -10.54 6.63
C CYS A 129 -14.42 -9.15 6.19
N VAL A 130 -14.08 -8.79 4.95
CA VAL A 130 -14.40 -7.51 4.32
C VAL A 130 -14.98 -7.76 2.95
N THR A 131 -16.12 -7.12 2.66
CA THR A 131 -16.68 -7.04 1.32
C THR A 131 -16.77 -5.57 0.93
N VAL A 132 -16.09 -5.19 -0.16
CA VAL A 132 -16.15 -3.84 -0.73
C VAL A 132 -16.83 -3.91 -2.09
N SER A 133 -17.92 -3.18 -2.27
CA SER A 133 -18.51 -2.96 -3.60
C SER A 133 -18.20 -1.55 -4.07
N VAL A 134 -17.49 -1.43 -5.20
CA VAL A 134 -17.10 -0.18 -5.84
C VAL A 134 -17.85 -0.02 -7.14
N LEU A 135 -18.68 1.01 -7.20
CA LEU A 135 -19.40 1.42 -8.40
C LEU A 135 -18.67 2.63 -9.00
N ALA A 136 -18.04 2.41 -10.16
CA ALA A 136 -17.33 3.43 -10.90
C ALA A 136 -18.22 3.98 -12.02
N ASN A 137 -18.53 5.27 -11.94
CA ASN A 137 -19.24 5.98 -12.99
C ASN A 137 -18.20 6.61 -13.93
N LYS A 138 -18.04 6.03 -15.12
CA LYS A 138 -17.10 6.54 -16.13
C LYS A 138 -17.72 7.61 -17.04
N ALA A 139 -19.02 7.89 -16.90
CA ALA A 139 -19.64 8.98 -17.64
C ALA A 139 -18.96 10.30 -17.28
N ALA A 140 -18.51 11.03 -18.30
CA ALA A 140 -17.80 12.28 -18.12
C ALA A 140 -18.69 13.32 -17.45
N LYS A 141 -18.56 13.55 -16.13
CA LYS A 141 -18.84 14.76 -15.33
C LYS A 141 -20.07 15.65 -15.67
N VAL A 142 -21.05 15.17 -16.41
CA VAL A 142 -22.20 15.98 -16.88
C VAL A 142 -23.29 16.06 -15.81
N ASP A 143 -23.44 15.02 -15.00
CA ASP A 143 -24.37 14.99 -13.88
C ASP A 143 -23.59 14.93 -12.56
N GLY A 144 -24.00 15.71 -11.56
CA GLY A 144 -23.33 15.86 -10.24
C GLY A 144 -23.21 14.60 -9.37
N ALA A 145 -23.24 13.41 -9.96
CA ALA A 145 -22.99 12.13 -9.34
C ALA A 145 -21.49 11.94 -9.01
N PRO A 146 -21.16 11.23 -7.93
CA PRO A 146 -19.78 10.90 -7.60
C PRO A 146 -19.16 9.98 -8.66
N GLN A 147 -17.86 10.16 -8.93
CA GLN A 147 -17.12 9.31 -9.86
C GLN A 147 -17.00 7.86 -9.35
N TYR A 148 -16.94 7.71 -8.02
CA TYR A 148 -16.87 6.42 -7.35
C TYR A 148 -17.84 6.42 -6.18
N ASP A 149 -18.68 5.40 -6.12
CA ASP A 149 -19.51 5.07 -4.97
C ASP A 149 -18.98 3.77 -4.37
N MET A 150 -18.75 3.74 -3.06
CA MET A 150 -18.11 2.61 -2.38
C MET A 150 -18.92 2.25 -1.14
N ASN A 151 -19.35 0.99 -1.07
CA ASN A 151 -19.92 0.40 0.13
C ASN A 151 -18.94 -0.64 0.70
N VAL A 152 -18.72 -0.61 2.01
CA VAL A 152 -17.79 -1.48 2.72
C VAL A 152 -18.55 -2.17 3.84
N GLU A 153 -18.61 -3.49 3.79
CA GLU A 153 -19.22 -4.34 4.80
C GLU A 153 -18.13 -5.16 5.47
N LEU A 154 -18.15 -5.17 6.80
CA LEU A 154 -17.14 -5.77 7.64
C LEU A 154 -17.85 -6.73 8.60
N THR A 155 -17.27 -7.90 8.85
CA THR A 155 -17.68 -8.68 10.03
C THR A 155 -17.19 -7.99 11.30
N ALA A 156 -17.45 -8.58 12.47
CA ALA A 156 -17.01 -8.03 13.75
C ALA A 156 -15.50 -7.71 13.75
N LEU A 157 -15.18 -6.42 13.81
CA LEU A 157 -13.82 -5.90 13.89
C LEU A 157 -13.44 -5.76 15.36
N ALA A 158 -12.43 -6.50 15.81
CA ALA A 158 -11.93 -6.43 17.17
C ALA A 158 -10.45 -6.04 17.16
N LEU A 159 -10.15 -4.88 17.74
CA LEU A 159 -8.82 -4.32 17.87
C LEU A 159 -8.37 -4.38 19.33
N SER A 160 -7.16 -4.89 19.56
CA SER A 160 -6.52 -5.03 20.87
C SER A 160 -5.06 -4.65 20.72
N VAL A 161 -4.59 -3.73 21.55
CA VAL A 161 -3.21 -3.24 21.48
C VAL A 161 -2.68 -3.15 22.90
N ASP A 162 -1.57 -3.83 23.16
CA ASP A 162 -0.84 -3.73 24.43
C ASP A 162 0.17 -2.56 24.44
N GLU A 163 0.83 -2.32 25.58
CA GLU A 163 1.80 -1.23 25.72
C GLU A 163 3.04 -1.40 24.83
N ILE A 164 3.51 -2.65 24.67
CA ILE A 164 4.72 -2.98 23.88
C ILE A 164 4.41 -2.81 22.39
N GLN A 165 3.31 -3.37 21.92
CA GLN A 165 2.74 -3.22 20.59
C GLN A 165 2.51 -1.74 20.24
N LEU A 166 1.98 -0.94 21.17
CA LEU A 166 1.82 0.50 20.94
C LEU A 166 3.16 1.19 20.72
N GLN A 167 4.17 0.89 21.54
CA GLN A 167 5.52 1.43 21.35
C GLN A 167 6.11 1.01 20.00
N GLN A 168 5.91 -0.24 19.57
CA GLN A 168 6.34 -0.74 18.26
C GLN A 168 5.64 -0.01 17.11
N ILE A 169 4.33 0.23 17.21
CA ILE A 169 3.56 0.99 16.22
C ILE A 169 4.13 2.41 16.09
N LEU A 170 4.41 3.09 17.21
CA LEU A 170 4.98 4.43 17.21
C LEU A 170 6.37 4.47 16.56
N ASN A 171 7.24 3.50 16.88
CA ASN A 171 8.55 3.36 16.25
C ASN A 171 8.43 3.16 14.74
N LEU A 172 7.47 2.34 14.29
CA LEU A 172 7.20 2.12 12.87
C LEU A 172 6.69 3.41 12.18
N CYS A 173 5.83 4.18 12.84
CA CYS A 173 5.36 5.48 12.35
C CYS A 173 6.52 6.48 12.19
N ASP A 174 7.43 6.55 13.16
CA ASP A 174 8.63 7.38 13.08
C ASP A 174 9.53 6.94 11.91
N TYR A 175 9.70 5.63 11.71
CA TYR A 175 10.43 5.10 10.57
C TYR A 175 9.80 5.49 9.23
N PHE A 176 8.48 5.40 9.08
CA PHE A 176 7.80 5.85 7.86
C PHE A 176 7.97 7.35 7.63
N THR A 177 7.95 8.15 8.69
CA THR A 177 8.22 9.59 8.61
C THR A 177 9.64 9.85 8.10
N ILE A 178 10.64 9.12 8.60
CA ILE A 178 12.03 9.19 8.12
C ILE A 178 12.12 8.75 6.65
N CYS A 179 11.39 7.70 6.25
CA CYS A 179 11.35 7.25 4.86
C CYS A 179 10.78 8.31 3.92
N ALA A 180 9.68 8.97 4.30
CA ALA A 180 9.10 10.06 3.52
C ALA A 180 10.08 11.24 3.37
N LEU A 181 10.78 11.61 4.45
CA LEU A 181 11.84 12.62 4.41
C LEU A 181 13.00 12.18 3.51
N ARG A 182 13.40 10.91 3.56
CA ARG A 182 14.45 10.34 2.71
C ARG A 182 14.06 10.37 1.23
N THR A 183 12.79 10.10 0.90
CA THR A 183 12.29 10.23 -0.47
C THR A 183 12.33 11.69 -0.94
N LYS A 184 11.94 12.64 -0.10
CA LYS A 184 11.90 14.07 -0.45
C LYS A 184 13.28 14.71 -0.57
N TYR A 185 14.19 14.43 0.36
CA TYR A 185 15.48 15.11 0.48
C TYR A 185 16.68 14.24 0.16
N GLY A 186 16.49 12.95 -0.13
CA GLY A 186 17.57 11.97 -0.30
C GLY A 186 18.64 12.36 -1.32
N ARG A 187 18.30 13.16 -2.33
CA ARG A 187 19.27 13.74 -3.29
C ARG A 187 20.39 14.58 -2.67
N TYR A 188 20.18 15.10 -1.47
CA TYR A 188 21.16 15.89 -0.72
C TYR A 188 21.98 15.03 0.25
N ARG A 189 21.61 13.77 0.45
CA ARG A 189 22.24 12.87 1.42
C ARG A 189 23.64 12.48 0.94
N PRO A 190 24.68 12.57 1.81
CA PRO A 190 26.02 12.14 1.46
C PRO A 190 26.07 10.62 1.22
N SER A 191 27.06 10.17 0.44
CA SER A 191 27.20 8.75 0.08
C SER A 191 27.35 7.85 1.31
N GLN A 192 26.71 6.67 1.27
CA GLN A 192 26.74 5.70 2.37
C GLN A 192 28.16 5.31 2.79
N SER A 193 29.07 5.17 1.82
CA SER A 193 30.49 4.85 2.04
C SER A 193 31.26 5.91 2.83
N SER A 194 30.83 7.17 2.78
CA SER A 194 31.42 8.28 3.54
C SER A 194 30.94 8.30 4.98
N LEU A 195 29.67 7.89 5.20
CA LEU A 195 29.04 7.86 6.52
C LEU A 195 29.43 6.63 7.34
N SER A 196 29.42 5.44 6.72
CA SER A 196 29.72 4.19 7.42
C SER A 196 31.16 4.12 7.95
N LYS A 197 32.11 4.69 7.20
CA LYS A 197 33.53 4.73 7.58
C LYS A 197 33.88 5.87 8.55
N ARG A 198 32.87 6.64 9.04
CA ARG A 198 33.03 7.83 9.91
C ARG A 198 34.25 8.69 9.53
N ARG A 199 34.44 8.92 8.24
CA ARG A 199 35.61 9.66 7.72
C ARG A 199 35.65 11.07 8.31
N ARG A 200 36.85 11.63 8.50
CA ARG A 200 37.02 13.00 9.03
C ARG A 200 36.09 13.98 8.30
N GLY A 201 35.23 14.68 9.05
CA GLY A 201 34.27 15.65 8.49
C GLY A 201 32.89 15.08 8.18
N TRP A 202 32.59 13.82 8.52
CA TRP A 202 31.26 13.21 8.34
C TRP A 202 30.15 14.02 9.01
N GLN A 203 30.41 14.66 10.17
CA GLN A 203 29.45 15.54 10.86
C GLN A 203 29.10 16.77 10.02
N LYS A 204 30.10 17.37 9.35
CA LYS A 204 29.88 18.53 8.47
C LYS A 204 29.01 18.15 7.27
N MET A 205 29.17 16.93 6.74
CA MET A 205 28.33 16.44 5.63
C MET A 205 26.87 16.24 6.06
N TRP A 206 26.61 15.74 7.27
CA TRP A 206 25.25 15.68 7.83
C TRP A 206 24.64 17.06 8.01
N TRP A 207 25.43 18.02 8.49
CA TRP A 207 24.95 19.39 8.63
C TRP A 207 24.64 20.03 7.28
N GLN A 208 25.50 19.84 6.28
CA GLN A 208 25.23 20.28 4.90
C GLN A 208 23.98 19.63 4.31
N TYR A 209 23.75 18.34 4.60
CA TYR A 209 22.54 17.65 4.20
C TYR A 209 21.29 18.29 4.81
N ALA A 210 21.28 18.51 6.13
CA ALA A 210 20.17 19.15 6.82
C ALA A 210 19.92 20.56 6.28
N GLN A 211 20.97 21.37 6.15
CA GLN A 211 20.89 22.74 5.63
C GLN A 211 20.32 22.77 4.21
N ARG A 212 20.82 21.93 3.30
CA ARG A 212 20.35 21.87 1.91
C ARG A 212 18.88 21.43 1.82
N SER A 213 18.46 20.52 2.70
CA SER A 213 17.08 20.05 2.77
C SER A 213 16.11 21.18 3.13
N VAL A 214 16.44 21.96 4.16
CA VAL A 214 15.64 23.13 4.58
C VAL A 214 15.66 24.23 3.52
N LEU A 215 16.84 24.56 2.97
CA LEU A 215 16.97 25.59 1.93
C LEU A 215 16.18 25.26 0.67
N ALA A 216 16.05 23.97 0.31
CA ALA A 216 15.26 23.55 -0.83
C ALA A 216 13.78 23.92 -0.69
N ASP A 217 13.20 23.73 0.50
CA ASP A 217 11.81 24.09 0.78
C ASP A 217 11.61 25.61 0.83
N VAL A 218 12.52 26.34 1.47
CA VAL A 218 12.48 27.81 1.52
C VAL A 218 12.54 28.40 0.11
N ARG A 219 13.49 27.95 -0.72
CA ARG A 219 13.61 28.40 -2.12
C ARG A 219 12.38 28.06 -2.94
N LYS A 220 11.80 26.87 -2.76
CA LYS A 220 10.56 26.46 -3.43
C LYS A 220 9.39 27.36 -3.04
N ARG A 221 9.25 27.69 -1.74
CA ARG A 221 8.21 28.60 -1.23
C ARG A 221 8.36 30.01 -1.81
N LEU A 222 9.59 30.56 -1.78
CA LEU A 222 9.88 31.89 -2.31
C LEU A 222 9.68 32.00 -3.82
N ARG A 223 10.01 30.96 -4.59
CA ARG A 223 9.78 30.92 -6.05
C ARG A 223 8.29 30.93 -6.40
N LYS A 224 7.44 30.26 -5.60
CA LYS A 224 5.99 30.29 -5.78
C LYS A 224 5.36 31.66 -5.50
N THR A 225 5.98 32.47 -4.64
CA THR A 225 5.52 33.82 -4.29
C THR A 225 6.23 34.91 -5.09
N SER A 226 7.12 34.56 -6.01
CA SER A 226 7.79 35.54 -6.87
C SER A 226 6.87 35.96 -8.02
N TRP A 227 6.85 37.26 -8.31
CA TRP A 227 6.05 37.90 -9.37
C TRP A 227 6.23 37.32 -10.79
N TYR A 228 7.21 36.43 -11.01
CA TYR A 228 7.41 35.72 -12.29
C TYR A 228 6.43 34.55 -12.50
N PHE A 229 5.70 34.12 -11.47
CA PHE A 229 4.73 33.01 -11.51
C PHE A 229 3.27 33.45 -11.27
N LEU A 230 3.00 34.75 -11.17
CA LEU A 230 1.67 35.37 -11.26
C LEU A 230 1.52 35.97 -12.66
#